data_AF-A0AA39LK87-F1
#
_entry.id   AF-A0AA39LK87-F1
#
_cell.length_a   1.000
_cell.length_b   1.000
_cell.length_c   1.000
_cell.angle_alpha   90.00
_cell.angle_beta   90.00
_cell.angle_gamma   90.00
#
_symmetry.space_group_name_H-M   'P 1'
#
loop_
_entity.id
_entity.type
_entity.pdbx_description
1 polymer ?
#
loop_
_entity_poly.entity_id
_entity_poly.type
_entity_poly.pdbx_seq_one_letter_code
_entity_poly.pdbx_strand_id
1 'polypeptide(L)'
;MSFDFDQLTAPFLPEFSTKGQSEHRHKVRPVQVIVPHSGGTSFRLNEYALNSVLGHQSIANKKVVIVSVAGAFRKGKSFLLNFFLEYLYSLQHSQQNDLNLEWLSDDTQLHGFHWRSGAKRDTTGIWMWGEPIMIEAGNGEKYAVVLVSDVQSSIRFHDESVNTF
;
A
#
# COMPACT_ATOMS: atom_id res chain seq x y z
N MET A 1 19.60 2.06 20.46
CA MET A 1 18.30 2.76 20.58
C MET A 1 17.31 1.99 19.73
N SER A 2 16.44 1.21 20.36
CA SER A 2 15.33 0.54 19.70
C SER A 2 14.39 1.62 19.19
N PHE A 3 14.26 1.73 17.87
CA PHE A 3 13.14 2.47 17.29
C PHE A 3 11.89 1.63 17.58
N ASP A 4 11.04 2.10 18.48
CA ASP A 4 9.69 1.55 18.67
C ASP A 4 8.90 1.82 17.39
N PHE A 5 8.82 0.79 16.54
CA PHE A 5 8.00 0.79 15.33
C PHE A 5 6.51 0.77 15.65
N ASP A 6 6.14 0.49 16.91
CA ASP A 6 4.76 0.26 17.36
C ASP A 6 3.91 1.54 17.41
N GLN A 7 4.50 2.74 17.34
CA GLN A 7 3.78 4.01 17.50
C GLN A 7 3.47 4.76 16.20
N LEU A 8 4.03 4.38 15.05
CA LEU A 8 3.97 5.23 13.83
C LEU A 8 3.17 4.66 12.65
N THR A 9 2.65 3.44 12.76
CA THR A 9 1.76 2.86 11.74
C THR A 9 0.39 2.67 12.36
N ALA A 10 -0.50 3.64 12.14
CA ALA A 10 -1.92 3.51 12.47
C ALA A 10 -2.42 2.20 11.83
N PRO A 11 -2.84 1.19 12.61
CA PRO A 11 -3.36 -0.05 12.05
C PRO A 11 -4.62 0.25 11.26
N PHE A 12 -4.95 -0.63 10.32
CA PHE A 12 -6.34 -0.92 10.00
C PHE A 12 -6.95 -1.51 11.28
N LEU A 13 -7.37 -0.62 12.17
CA LEU A 13 -7.99 -0.90 13.45
C LEU A 13 -9.22 -1.81 13.27
N PRO A 14 -9.52 -2.71 14.24
CA PRO A 14 -10.63 -3.66 14.18
C PRO A 14 -12.00 -3.03 13.86
N GLU A 15 -12.20 -1.77 14.25
CA GLU A 15 -13.42 -1.00 13.99
C GLU A 15 -13.57 -0.52 12.53
N PHE A 16 -12.53 -0.63 11.69
CA PHE A 16 -12.64 -0.24 10.28
C PHE A 16 -13.47 -1.27 9.52
N SER A 17 -14.64 -0.81 9.10
CA SER A 17 -15.48 -1.48 8.13
C SER A 17 -14.93 -1.27 6.72
N THR A 18 -15.14 -2.25 5.84
CA THR A 18 -14.88 -2.08 4.39
C THR A 18 -15.94 -1.20 3.71
N LYS A 19 -16.89 -0.65 4.47
CA LYS A 19 -17.87 0.36 4.03
C LYS A 19 -17.39 1.74 4.44
N GLY A 20 -17.49 2.73 3.56
CA GLY A 20 -17.12 4.11 3.88
C GLY A 20 -15.62 4.33 4.12
N GLN A 21 -14.74 3.56 3.46
CA GLN A 21 -13.28 3.73 3.61
C GLN A 21 -12.83 5.11 3.11
N SER A 22 -13.54 5.69 2.14
CA SER A 22 -13.31 7.05 1.66
C SER A 22 -13.37 8.10 2.79
N GLU A 23 -14.29 7.95 3.75
CA GLU A 23 -14.47 8.90 4.87
C GLU A 23 -13.27 8.87 5.82
N HIS A 24 -12.64 7.71 5.97
CA HIS A 24 -11.57 7.47 6.94
C HIS A 24 -10.16 7.49 6.34
N ARG A 25 -10.05 7.58 5.00
CA ARG A 25 -8.79 7.60 4.24
C ARG A 25 -7.74 8.58 4.81
N HIS A 26 -8.18 9.70 5.38
CA HIS A 26 -7.29 10.71 5.98
C HIS A 26 -6.46 10.18 7.16
N LYS A 27 -6.91 9.09 7.81
CA LYS A 27 -6.23 8.39 8.91
C LYS A 27 -5.29 7.29 8.43
N VAL A 28 -5.40 6.86 7.18
CA VAL A 28 -4.60 5.77 6.62
C VAL A 28 -3.24 6.28 6.18
N ARG A 29 -2.22 5.48 6.46
CA ARG A 29 -0.83 5.76 6.14
C ARG A 29 -0.17 4.52 5.53
N PRO A 30 0.81 4.68 4.62
CA PRO A 30 1.59 3.55 4.16
C PRO A 30 2.38 2.92 5.31
N VAL A 31 2.45 1.59 5.31
CA VAL A 31 3.22 0.79 6.27
C VAL A 31 4.43 0.17 5.57
N GLN A 32 5.59 0.20 6.23
CA GLN A 32 6.80 -0.40 5.67
C GLN A 32 6.80 -1.90 5.99
N VAL A 33 6.68 -2.73 4.95
CA VAL A 33 6.61 -4.19 5.08
C VAL A 33 7.97 -4.86 4.89
N ILE A 34 8.86 -4.26 4.09
CA ILE A 34 10.25 -4.72 3.99
C ILE A 34 11.18 -3.59 4.40
N VAL A 35 11.99 -3.84 5.43
CA VAL A 35 12.91 -2.86 6.02
C VAL A 35 14.35 -3.26 5.70
N PRO A 36 15.16 -2.38 5.08
CA PRO A 36 16.58 -2.65 4.89
C PRO A 36 17.33 -2.59 6.22
N HIS A 37 18.29 -3.50 6.42
CA HIS A 37 19.16 -3.45 7.58
C HIS A 37 20.15 -2.28 7.47
N SER A 38 20.45 -1.61 8.58
CA SER A 38 21.42 -0.51 8.61
C SER A 38 22.82 -1.05 8.28
N GLY A 39 23.40 -0.64 7.14
CA GLY A 39 24.78 -0.96 6.78
C GLY A 39 25.01 -2.27 6.01
N GLY A 40 23.97 -2.92 5.49
CA GLY A 40 24.10 -4.15 4.70
C GLY A 40 23.13 -4.26 3.52
N THR A 41 23.19 -5.39 2.81
CA THR A 41 22.27 -5.76 1.71
C THR A 41 21.09 -6.60 2.18
N SER A 42 21.03 -6.93 3.48
CA SER A 42 19.97 -7.75 4.05
C SER A 42 18.69 -6.94 4.28
N PHE A 43 17.56 -7.63 4.15
CA PHE A 43 16.23 -7.10 4.37
C PHE A 43 15.55 -7.91 5.47
N ARG A 44 14.70 -7.26 6.26
CA ARG A 44 13.80 -7.93 7.21
C ARG A 44 12.36 -7.70 6.81
N LEU A 45 11.54 -8.73 6.98
CA LEU A 45 10.09 -8.62 6.92
C LEU A 45 9.59 -7.97 8.21
N ASN A 46 8.71 -6.98 8.09
CA ASN A 46 7.94 -6.45 9.20
C ASN A 46 6.61 -7.20 9.26
N GLU A 47 6.60 -8.35 9.93
CA GLU A 47 5.42 -9.22 10.05
C GLU A 47 4.24 -8.50 10.72
N TYR A 48 4.50 -7.64 11.71
CA TYR A 48 3.45 -6.86 12.36
C TYR A 48 2.73 -5.92 11.38
N ALA A 49 3.50 -5.18 10.57
CA ALA A 49 2.92 -4.30 9.55
C ALA A 49 2.21 -5.07 8.42
N LEU A 50 2.71 -6.25 8.05
CA LEU A 50 2.04 -7.09 7.06
C LEU A 50 0.71 -7.62 7.61
N ASN A 51 0.73 -8.14 8.84
CA ASN A 51 -0.44 -8.70 9.49
C ASN A 51 -1.50 -7.65 9.83
N SER A 52 -1.10 -6.39 10.10
CA SER A 52 -2.07 -5.32 10.34
C SER A 52 -2.88 -4.95 9.11
N VAL A 53 -2.39 -5.23 7.90
CA VAL A 53 -3.11 -4.97 6.63
C VAL A 53 -3.79 -6.24 6.12
N LEU A 54 -3.05 -7.35 6.01
CA LEU A 54 -3.52 -8.59 5.38
C LEU A 54 -4.21 -9.56 6.34
N GLY A 55 -3.96 -9.44 7.65
CA GLY A 55 -4.50 -10.32 8.68
C GLY A 55 -5.89 -9.90 9.20
N HIS A 56 -6.46 -8.82 8.67
CA HIS A 56 -7.71 -8.27 9.17
C HIS A 56 -8.93 -9.12 8.78
N GLN A 57 -9.84 -9.35 9.72
CA GLN A 57 -11.00 -10.23 9.51
C GLN A 57 -11.93 -9.77 8.39
N SER A 58 -11.99 -8.47 8.12
CA SER A 58 -12.84 -7.92 7.05
C SER A 58 -12.43 -8.35 5.64
N ILE A 59 -11.19 -8.82 5.46
CA ILE A 59 -10.71 -9.41 4.21
C ILE A 59 -10.43 -10.92 4.31
N ALA A 60 -10.78 -11.54 5.44
CA ALA A 60 -10.66 -12.99 5.58
C ALA A 60 -11.48 -13.70 4.49
N ASN A 61 -10.87 -14.70 3.85
CA ASN A 61 -11.45 -15.46 2.73
C ASN A 61 -11.83 -14.61 1.51
N LYS A 62 -11.27 -13.39 1.35
CA LYS A 62 -11.39 -12.58 0.13
C LYS A 62 -10.19 -12.82 -0.78
N LYS A 63 -10.41 -12.73 -2.09
CA LYS A 63 -9.32 -12.70 -3.07
C LYS A 63 -8.57 -11.37 -2.93
N VAL A 64 -7.24 -11.42 -2.87
CA VAL A 64 -6.38 -10.26 -2.74
C VAL A 64 -5.73 -9.96 -4.10
N VAL A 65 -5.76 -8.69 -4.51
CA VAL A 65 -5.05 -8.19 -5.69
C VAL A 65 -3.95 -7.26 -5.21
N ILE A 66 -2.69 -7.58 -5.54
CA ILE A 66 -1.54 -6.74 -5.20
C ILE A 66 -1.10 -6.00 -6.45
N VAL A 67 -1.17 -4.68 -6.41
CA VAL A 67 -0.66 -3.80 -7.47
C VAL A 67 0.63 -3.18 -6.99
N SER A 68 1.74 -3.53 -7.64
CA SER A 68 3.07 -3.03 -7.29
C SER A 68 3.62 -2.09 -8.36
N VAL A 69 4.23 -0.98 -7.93
CA VAL A 69 5.01 -0.10 -8.80
C VAL A 69 6.47 -0.14 -8.35
N ALA A 70 7.32 -0.74 -9.19
CA ALA A 70 8.76 -0.88 -8.96
C ALA A 70 9.58 -0.04 -9.93
N GLY A 71 10.83 0.23 -9.56
CA GLY A 71 11.79 0.92 -10.43
C GLY A 71 12.65 1.94 -9.71
N ALA A 72 13.49 2.62 -10.49
CA ALA A 72 14.55 3.48 -9.98
C ALA A 72 14.05 4.56 -9.01
N PHE A 73 14.93 4.93 -8.07
CA PHE A 73 14.70 6.00 -7.12
C PHE A 73 14.39 7.34 -7.84
N ARG A 74 13.43 8.12 -7.30
CA ARG A 74 13.00 9.44 -7.82
C ARG A 74 12.38 9.46 -9.22
N LYS A 75 11.71 8.38 -9.62
CA LYS A 75 10.91 8.33 -10.87
C LYS A 75 9.41 8.54 -10.67
N GLY A 76 9.00 9.18 -9.56
CA GLY A 76 7.58 9.52 -9.34
C GLY A 76 6.66 8.34 -8.99
N LYS A 77 7.20 7.24 -8.45
CA LYS A 77 6.40 6.03 -8.15
C LYS A 77 5.31 6.27 -7.09
N SER A 78 5.67 6.87 -5.95
CA SER A 78 4.69 7.26 -4.92
C SER A 78 3.64 8.22 -5.46
N PHE A 79 4.04 9.13 -6.36
CA PHE A 79 3.13 10.07 -7.01
C PHE A 79 2.11 9.33 -7.89
N LEU A 80 2.56 8.39 -8.74
CA LEU A 80 1.67 7.54 -9.53
C LEU A 80 0.72 6.72 -8.64
N LEU A 81 1.24 6.11 -7.57
CA LEU A 81 0.42 5.33 -6.64
C LEU A 81 -0.67 6.17 -5.96
N ASN A 82 -0.46 7.47 -5.76
CA ASN A 82 -1.50 8.34 -5.22
C ASN A 82 -2.67 8.55 -6.20
N PHE A 83 -2.44 8.50 -7.52
CA PHE A 83 -3.54 8.45 -8.50
C PHE A 83 -4.31 7.14 -8.44
N PHE A 84 -3.60 6.01 -8.27
CA PHE A 84 -4.27 4.72 -8.11
C PHE A 84 -5.09 4.68 -6.82
N LEU A 85 -4.59 5.26 -5.72
CA LEU A 85 -5.38 5.42 -4.51
C LEU A 85 -6.65 6.23 -4.79
N GLU A 86 -6.52 7.40 -5.42
CA GLU A 86 -7.66 8.24 -5.75
C GLU A 86 -8.72 7.49 -6.55
N TYR A 87 -8.30 6.85 -7.65
CA TYR A 87 -9.18 6.06 -8.49
C TYR A 87 -9.89 4.94 -7.71
N LEU A 88 -9.16 4.18 -6.88
CA LEU A 88 -9.72 3.05 -6.14
C LEU A 88 -10.74 3.49 -5.09
N TYR A 89 -10.47 4.58 -4.36
CA TYR A 89 -11.43 5.11 -3.39
C TYR A 89 -12.67 5.68 -4.07
N SER A 90 -12.52 6.41 -5.19
CA SER A 90 -13.66 6.93 -5.95
C SER A 90 -14.49 5.82 -6.59
N LEU A 91 -13.82 4.77 -7.10
CA LEU A 91 -14.49 3.57 -7.61
C LEU A 91 -15.29 2.87 -6.53
N GLN A 92 -14.69 2.62 -5.37
CA GLN A 92 -15.41 2.02 -4.25
C GLN A 92 -16.62 2.87 -3.83
N HIS A 93 -16.44 4.19 -3.71
CA HIS A 93 -17.52 5.09 -3.32
C HIS A 93 -18.67 5.08 -4.34
N SER A 94 -18.35 5.12 -5.63
CA SER A 94 -19.32 5.00 -6.72
C SER A 94 -20.11 3.68 -6.65
N GLN A 95 -19.42 2.55 -6.41
CA GLN A 95 -20.06 1.23 -6.28
C GLN A 95 -20.96 1.10 -5.04
N GLN A 96 -20.57 1.71 -3.91
CA GLN A 96 -21.34 1.63 -2.66
C GLN A 96 -22.61 2.50 -2.68
N ASN A 97 -22.65 3.54 -3.51
CA ASN A 97 -23.73 4.52 -3.56
C ASN A 97 -24.50 4.53 -4.89
N ASP A 98 -24.18 3.63 -5.83
CA ASP A 98 -24.77 3.57 -7.18
C ASP A 98 -24.66 4.90 -7.94
N LEU A 99 -23.46 5.49 -7.91
CA LEU A 99 -23.15 6.78 -8.54
C LEU A 99 -22.26 6.58 -9.78
N ASN A 100 -22.27 7.55 -10.69
CA ASN A 100 -21.28 7.60 -11.77
C ASN A 100 -19.86 7.80 -11.20
N LEU A 101 -18.87 7.18 -11.83
CA LEU A 101 -17.48 7.33 -11.43
C LEU A 101 -16.92 8.67 -11.90
N GLU A 102 -16.68 9.56 -10.95
CA GLU A 102 -15.92 10.79 -11.14
C GLU A 102 -14.72 10.77 -10.17
N TRP A 103 -13.50 10.61 -10.71
CA TRP A 103 -12.31 10.33 -9.90
C TRP A 103 -11.17 11.33 -10.11
N LEU A 104 -11.19 12.09 -11.22
CA LEU A 104 -10.14 13.04 -11.55
C LEU A 104 -10.76 14.33 -12.07
N SER A 105 -10.47 15.42 -11.37
CA SER A 105 -10.86 16.80 -11.66
C SER A 105 -9.71 17.74 -11.32
N ASP A 106 -9.81 19.01 -11.71
CA ASP A 106 -8.78 20.02 -11.44
C ASP A 106 -8.57 20.29 -9.93
N ASP A 107 -9.60 20.04 -9.12
CA ASP A 107 -9.57 20.21 -7.66
C ASP A 107 -9.08 18.95 -6.91
N THR A 108 -8.71 17.89 -7.64
CA THR A 108 -8.30 16.62 -7.03
C THR A 108 -7.00 16.76 -6.26
N GLN A 109 -7.05 16.49 -4.96
CA GLN A 109 -5.87 16.48 -4.09
C GLN A 109 -5.37 15.07 -3.85
N LEU A 110 -4.12 14.81 -4.24
CA LEU A 110 -3.49 13.50 -4.09
C LEU A 110 -2.94 13.31 -2.67
N HIS A 111 -3.64 12.50 -1.88
CA HIS A 111 -3.22 12.07 -0.55
C HIS A 111 -2.85 10.59 -0.56
N GLY A 112 -1.80 10.21 0.17
CA GLY A 112 -1.44 8.80 0.33
C GLY A 112 0.03 8.55 0.65
N PHE A 113 0.72 7.86 -0.26
CA PHE A 113 2.14 7.61 -0.18
C PHE A 113 2.92 8.92 -0.09
N HIS A 114 3.89 8.95 0.83
CA HIS A 114 4.76 10.11 0.97
C HIS A 114 5.56 10.32 -0.33
N TRP A 115 5.56 11.56 -0.79
CA TRP A 115 6.34 12.01 -1.94
C TRP A 115 6.78 13.45 -1.71
N ARG A 116 8.05 13.74 -2.00
CA ARG A 116 8.58 15.11 -2.03
C ARG A 116 9.33 15.36 -3.33
N SER A 117 9.18 16.57 -3.86
CA SER A 117 10.11 17.10 -4.86
C SER A 117 11.41 17.49 -4.16
N GLY A 118 12.53 16.79 -4.45
CA GLY A 118 13.81 17.07 -3.81
C GLY A 118 14.84 15.96 -4.01
N ALA A 119 16.13 16.28 -3.74
CA ALA A 119 17.27 15.37 -3.96
C ALA A 119 17.56 14.39 -2.82
N LYS A 120 16.96 14.62 -1.66
CA LYS A 120 17.19 13.82 -0.46
C LYS A 120 16.41 12.49 -0.52
N ARG A 121 17.01 11.44 0.03
CA ARG A 121 16.44 10.09 0.07
C ARG A 121 15.15 10.10 0.90
N ASP A 122 14.02 9.71 0.29
CA ASP A 122 12.68 9.85 0.89
C ASP A 122 12.08 8.51 1.33
N THR A 123 12.36 7.42 0.61
CA THR A 123 11.84 6.07 0.94
C THR A 123 12.90 4.99 0.66
N THR A 124 12.93 3.93 1.47
CA THR A 124 13.75 2.73 1.27
C THR A 124 12.95 1.48 1.61
N GLY A 125 13.27 0.33 1.01
CA GLY A 125 12.51 -0.90 1.20
C GLY A 125 11.17 -0.91 0.46
N ILE A 126 10.26 -1.77 0.90
CA ILE A 126 8.93 -1.95 0.31
C ILE A 126 7.87 -1.40 1.26
N TRP A 127 6.97 -0.58 0.72
CA TRP A 127 5.87 0.05 1.44
C TRP A 127 4.54 -0.42 0.87
N MET A 128 3.59 -0.70 1.75
CA MET A 128 2.24 -1.14 1.45
C MET A 128 1.26 -0.06 1.90
N TRP A 129 0.15 0.15 1.18
CA TRP A 129 -0.92 1.00 1.68
C TRP A 129 -1.55 0.39 2.93
N GLY A 130 -1.86 1.22 3.93
CA GLY A 130 -2.22 0.75 5.28
C GLY A 130 -3.60 0.10 5.40
N GLU A 131 -4.40 0.07 4.33
CA GLU A 131 -5.63 -0.69 4.30
C GLU A 131 -5.88 -1.33 2.92
N PRO A 132 -6.50 -2.51 2.86
CA PRO A 132 -7.03 -3.06 1.63
C PRO A 132 -8.29 -2.29 1.19
N ILE A 133 -8.38 -1.94 -0.09
CA ILE A 133 -9.56 -1.27 -0.67
C ILE A 133 -10.45 -2.32 -1.32
N MET A 134 -11.70 -2.43 -0.86
CA MET A 134 -12.64 -3.41 -1.41
C MET A 134 -13.28 -2.93 -2.71
N ILE A 135 -13.07 -3.67 -3.79
CA ILE A 135 -13.63 -3.39 -5.13
C ILE A 135 -14.50 -4.56 -5.57
N GLU A 136 -15.67 -4.25 -6.12
CA GLU A 136 -16.53 -5.24 -6.77
C GLU A 136 -16.23 -5.30 -8.27
N ALA A 137 -15.94 -6.48 -8.79
CA ALA A 137 -15.76 -6.69 -10.23
C ALA A 137 -17.12 -6.80 -10.94
N GLY A 138 -17.14 -6.65 -12.27
CA GLY A 138 -18.39 -6.70 -13.06
C GLY A 138 -19.14 -8.04 -13.00
N ASN A 139 -18.52 -9.10 -12.45
CA ASN A 139 -19.15 -10.39 -12.18
C ASN A 139 -19.74 -10.50 -10.76
N GLY A 140 -19.74 -9.42 -9.96
CA GLY A 140 -20.21 -9.36 -8.57
C GLY A 140 -19.18 -9.86 -7.54
N GLU A 141 -17.99 -10.29 -7.96
CA GLU A 141 -16.96 -10.78 -7.04
C GLU A 141 -16.20 -9.63 -6.37
N LYS A 142 -15.92 -9.76 -5.07
CA LYS A 142 -15.25 -8.74 -4.27
C LYS A 142 -13.77 -9.06 -4.06
N TYR A 143 -12.93 -8.09 -4.36
CA TYR A 143 -11.48 -8.16 -4.26
C TYR A 143 -10.95 -7.15 -3.23
N ALA A 144 -10.01 -7.60 -2.42
CA ALA A 144 -9.21 -6.73 -1.56
C ALA A 144 -7.99 -6.24 -2.35
N VAL A 145 -8.02 -4.99 -2.82
CA VAL A 145 -6.94 -4.39 -3.60
C VAL A 145 -5.94 -3.71 -2.66
N VAL A 146 -4.66 -4.08 -2.78
CA VAL A 146 -3.57 -3.52 -1.97
C VAL A 146 -2.52 -2.93 -2.89
N LEU A 147 -2.16 -1.66 -2.64
CA LEU A 147 -1.10 -0.97 -3.37
C LEU A 147 0.24 -1.12 -2.67
N VAL A 148 1.28 -1.38 -3.46
CA VAL A 148 2.65 -1.56 -2.98
C VAL A 148 3.61 -0.70 -3.78
N SER A 149 4.45 0.06 -3.08
CA SER A 149 5.58 0.77 -3.67
C SER A 149 6.88 0.03 -3.33
N ASP A 150 7.70 -0.22 -4.35
CA ASP A 150 9.08 -0.68 -4.14
C ASP A 150 10.07 0.47 -4.38
N VAL A 151 11.14 0.55 -3.59
CA VAL A 151 12.24 1.50 -3.79
C VAL A 151 13.50 0.75 -4.17
N GLN A 152 13.60 0.42 -5.45
CA GLN A 152 14.76 -0.27 -5.99
C GLN A 152 15.84 0.74 -6.40
N SER A 153 16.93 0.81 -5.62
CA SER A 153 18.25 1.15 -6.18
C SER A 153 19.21 -0.04 -6.19
N SER A 154 18.89 -1.15 -5.52
CA SER A 154 19.78 -2.33 -5.46
C SER A 154 19.16 -3.61 -4.87
N ILE A 155 17.83 -3.83 -4.93
CA ILE A 155 17.31 -5.17 -4.61
C ILE A 155 17.77 -6.09 -5.75
N ARG A 156 18.94 -6.72 -5.57
CA ARG A 156 19.27 -7.97 -6.24
C ARG A 156 18.57 -9.04 -5.44
N PHE A 157 17.55 -9.66 -6.00
CA PHE A 157 17.19 -11.00 -5.55
C PHE A 157 18.45 -11.84 -5.78
N HIS A 158 19.09 -12.31 -4.71
CA HIS A 158 20.01 -13.43 -4.88
C HIS A 158 19.11 -14.59 -5.31
N ASP A 159 19.28 -15.00 -6.56
CA ASP A 159 18.80 -16.28 -7.02
C ASP A 159 19.64 -17.32 -6.27
N GLU A 160 19.14 -17.80 -5.13
CA GLU A 160 19.61 -19.07 -4.58
C GLU A 160 19.16 -20.13 -5.58
N SER A 161 20.03 -20.35 -6.57
CA SER A 161 20.00 -21.54 -7.38
C SER A 161 19.95 -22.73 -6.43
N VAL A 162 18.82 -23.43 -6.55
CA VAL A 162 18.51 -24.67 -5.85
C VAL A 162 19.69 -25.62 -6.01
N ASN A 163 20.45 -25.82 -4.93
CA ASN A 163 21.23 -27.05 -4.79
C ASN A 163 20.22 -28.19 -4.68
N THR A 164 19.94 -28.83 -5.81
CA THR A 164 19.26 -30.11 -5.87
C THR A 164 20.37 -31.15 -6.06
N PHE A 165 20.60 -31.94 -5.00
CA PHE A 165 21.39 -33.17 -4.88
C PHE A 165 22.65 -33.37 -5.73
#